data_AF-A0A4V4JSF6-F1
#
_entry.id   AF-A0A4V4JSF6-F1
#
_cell.length_a   1.000
_cell.length_b   1.000
_cell.length_c   1.000
_cell.angle_alpha   90.00
_cell.angle_beta   90.00
_cell.angle_gamma   90.00
#
_symmetry.space_group_name_H-M   'P 1'
#
loop_
_entity.id
_entity.type
_entity.pdbx_description
1 polymer ?
#
loop_
_entity_poly.entity_id
_entity_poly.type
_entity_poly.pdbx_seq_one_letter_code
_entity_poly.pdbx_strand_id
1 'polypeptide(L)'
;MVALFGLIAGLTATPLALGAALHPEISSHVETYYGAIRGAISDLESNVVSYKGIPFTKPPVNDLRWRAPEPPARWSGTLNATNFGADCAQSYSSLGLFSSGSENISEDCLYMNIWAPKNATARSKLPVFLWIYGGRFEGCAGSVPTYDGSHLAAKDMIVVTFNYRMGPFGFLAHPELQSESPHNSTGNYGIMDQQQAIEFLRHEVSAFGGDPNHITVGGQSAGSASALIMMYSPLTSDKIVGCIAESGARDPQDPETFGLATSHRWMEKALE
;
A
#
# COMPACT_ATOMS: atom_id res chain seq x y z
N MET A 1 -60.65 -54.82 -45.93
CA MET A 1 -59.96 -53.64 -45.35
C MET A 1 -59.42 -54.05 -44.00
N VAL A 2 -58.15 -54.46 -43.94
CA VAL A 2 -57.45 -54.79 -42.69
C VAL A 2 -56.55 -53.59 -42.39
N ALA A 3 -56.79 -52.90 -41.28
CA ALA A 3 -56.01 -51.73 -40.87
C ALA A 3 -55.14 -52.08 -39.65
N LEU A 4 -53.86 -51.69 -39.79
CA LEU A 4 -52.72 -51.90 -38.90
C LEU A 4 -52.92 -51.36 -37.47
N PHE A 5 -52.43 -52.12 -36.49
CA PHE A 5 -51.98 -51.59 -35.19
C PHE A 5 -50.49 -51.25 -35.27
N GLY A 6 -50.12 -49.98 -35.05
CA GLY A 6 -48.75 -49.53 -34.85
C GLY A 6 -48.53 -49.10 -33.41
N LEU A 7 -47.65 -49.78 -32.68
CA LEU A 7 -47.16 -49.38 -31.36
C LEU A 7 -46.09 -48.28 -31.52
N ILE A 8 -46.27 -47.15 -30.84
CA ILE A 8 -45.23 -46.12 -30.68
C ILE A 8 -44.63 -46.28 -29.29
N ALA A 9 -43.36 -46.67 -29.22
CA ALA A 9 -42.57 -46.68 -28.00
C ALA A 9 -41.96 -45.28 -27.78
N GLY A 10 -42.33 -44.61 -26.68
CA GLY A 10 -41.73 -43.34 -26.28
C GLY A 10 -40.45 -43.57 -25.47
N LEU A 11 -39.30 -43.17 -26.02
CA LEU A 11 -38.07 -42.98 -25.24
C LEU A 11 -38.18 -41.69 -24.44
N THR A 12 -38.16 -41.80 -23.10
CA THR A 12 -37.96 -40.65 -22.22
C THR A 12 -36.46 -40.50 -21.95
N ALA A 13 -35.87 -39.41 -22.44
CA ALA A 13 -34.49 -39.04 -22.15
C ALA A 13 -34.46 -38.30 -20.80
N THR A 14 -33.88 -38.92 -19.78
CA THR A 14 -33.53 -38.24 -18.52
C THR A 14 -32.30 -37.37 -18.75
N PRO A 15 -32.33 -36.06 -18.43
CA PRO A 15 -31.16 -35.22 -18.55
C PRO A 15 -30.15 -35.58 -17.46
N LEU A 16 -28.94 -35.93 -17.89
CA LEU A 16 -27.76 -36.07 -17.02
C LEU A 16 -27.45 -34.68 -16.45
N ALA A 17 -27.69 -34.48 -15.15
CA ALA A 17 -27.22 -33.29 -14.46
C ALA A 17 -25.68 -33.37 -14.36
N LEU A 18 -24.98 -32.67 -15.25
CA LEU A 18 -23.56 -32.39 -15.08
C LEU A 18 -23.42 -31.55 -13.81
N GLY A 19 -22.94 -32.17 -12.74
CA GLY A 19 -22.47 -31.44 -11.56
C GLY A 19 -21.35 -30.51 -12.01
N ALA A 20 -21.62 -29.20 -12.03
CA ALA A 20 -20.56 -28.22 -12.12
C ALA A 20 -19.62 -28.47 -10.94
N ALA A 21 -18.38 -28.86 -11.24
CA ALA A 21 -17.33 -28.86 -10.24
C ALA A 21 -17.25 -27.43 -9.71
N LEU A 22 -17.60 -27.23 -8.44
CA LEU A 22 -17.26 -26.02 -7.71
C LEU A 22 -15.73 -25.98 -7.69
N HIS A 23 -15.15 -25.32 -8.68
CA HIS A 23 -13.80 -24.80 -8.51
C HIS A 23 -13.86 -23.93 -7.25
N PRO A 24 -12.98 -24.12 -6.26
CA PRO A 24 -12.88 -23.14 -5.19
C PRO A 24 -12.62 -21.81 -5.90
N GLU A 25 -13.57 -20.89 -5.81
CA GLU A 25 -13.38 -19.49 -6.19
C GLU A 25 -12.18 -19.04 -5.38
N ILE A 26 -11.01 -19.02 -6.02
CA ILE A 26 -9.79 -18.55 -5.39
C ILE A 26 -9.99 -17.05 -5.25
N SER A 27 -10.49 -16.71 -4.07
CA SER A 27 -11.15 -15.45 -3.86
C SER A 27 -10.10 -14.36 -3.84
N SER A 28 -10.00 -13.60 -4.93
CA SER A 28 -9.45 -12.27 -4.87
C SER A 28 -10.30 -11.32 -4.01
N HIS A 29 -11.30 -11.84 -3.26
CA HIS A 29 -12.02 -11.11 -2.23
C HIS A 29 -11.43 -11.40 -0.85
N VAL A 30 -11.20 -10.33 -0.10
CA VAL A 30 -10.81 -10.34 1.31
C VAL A 30 -11.80 -9.51 2.12
N GLU A 31 -12.07 -9.95 3.34
CA GLU A 31 -12.92 -9.24 4.29
C GLU A 31 -12.04 -8.48 5.29
N THR A 32 -12.22 -7.16 5.37
CA THR A 32 -11.54 -6.27 6.31
C THR A 32 -12.54 -5.68 7.31
N TYR A 33 -12.07 -5.02 8.36
CA TYR A 33 -12.95 -4.28 9.27
C TYR A 33 -13.73 -3.15 8.57
N TYR A 34 -13.15 -2.58 7.51
CA TYR A 34 -13.72 -1.45 6.77
C TYR A 34 -14.71 -1.87 5.70
N GLY A 35 -14.62 -3.12 5.22
CA GLY A 35 -15.53 -3.73 4.25
C GLY A 35 -14.84 -4.76 3.37
N ALA A 36 -15.62 -5.37 2.47
CA ALA A 36 -15.10 -6.35 1.53
C ALA A 36 -14.24 -5.64 0.45
N ILE A 37 -13.16 -6.28 0.02
CA ILE A 37 -12.27 -5.77 -1.03
C ILE A 37 -12.07 -6.87 -2.07
N ARG A 38 -12.19 -6.52 -3.35
CA ARG A 38 -11.90 -7.40 -4.49
C ARG A 38 -10.67 -6.91 -5.24
N GLY A 39 -9.62 -7.72 -5.29
CA GLY A 39 -8.43 -7.53 -6.12
C GLY A 39 -8.49 -8.28 -7.45
N ALA A 40 -7.36 -8.29 -8.16
CA ALA A 40 -7.15 -9.02 -9.42
C ALA A 40 -5.86 -9.84 -9.37
N ILE A 41 -5.81 -10.93 -10.15
CA ILE A 41 -4.56 -11.66 -10.38
C ILE A 41 -3.53 -10.67 -10.97
N SER A 42 -2.29 -10.73 -10.47
CA SER A 42 -1.23 -9.88 -11.00
C SER A 42 -0.94 -10.22 -12.46
N ASP A 43 -0.75 -9.18 -13.28
CA ASP A 43 -0.33 -9.31 -14.68
C ASP A 43 1.11 -9.83 -14.82
N LEU A 44 1.90 -9.74 -13.76
CA LEU A 44 3.31 -10.15 -13.74
C LEU A 44 3.51 -11.54 -13.13
N GLU A 45 2.67 -11.94 -12.16
CA GLU A 45 2.81 -13.21 -11.43
C GLU A 45 1.43 -13.87 -11.19
N SER A 46 1.17 -14.99 -11.87
CA SER A 46 -0.14 -15.67 -11.83
C SER A 46 -0.52 -16.27 -10.46
N ASN A 47 0.46 -16.44 -9.57
CA ASN A 47 0.30 -16.91 -8.20
C ASN A 47 0.17 -15.75 -7.19
N VAL A 48 0.00 -14.50 -7.64
CA VAL A 48 -0.16 -13.31 -6.79
C VAL A 48 -1.50 -12.65 -7.09
N VAL A 49 -2.14 -12.14 -6.04
CA VAL A 49 -3.29 -11.22 -6.15
C VAL A 49 -2.81 -9.83 -5.77
N SER A 50 -3.14 -8.85 -6.60
CA SER A 50 -2.94 -7.43 -6.32
C SER A 50 -4.25 -6.77 -5.93
N TYR A 51 -4.19 -5.96 -4.88
CA TYR A 51 -5.27 -5.12 -4.38
C TYR A 51 -4.77 -3.69 -4.41
N LYS A 52 -5.33 -2.84 -5.26
CA LYS A 52 -4.83 -1.49 -5.56
C LYS A 52 -5.89 -0.44 -5.22
N GLY A 53 -5.45 0.74 -4.78
CA GLY A 53 -6.37 1.84 -4.49
C GLY A 53 -7.23 1.65 -3.23
N ILE A 54 -6.69 0.98 -2.20
CA ILE A 54 -7.40 0.81 -0.92
C ILE A 54 -7.25 2.08 -0.08
N PRO A 55 -8.33 2.78 0.32
CA PRO A 55 -8.22 3.94 1.19
C PRO A 55 -7.78 3.50 2.58
N PHE A 56 -6.68 4.08 3.08
CA PHE A 56 -6.18 3.79 4.43
C PHE A 56 -6.36 4.96 5.40
N THR A 57 -6.98 6.05 4.93
CA THR A 57 -7.38 7.21 5.72
C THR A 57 -8.67 7.83 5.17
N LYS A 58 -9.25 8.80 5.89
CA LYS A 58 -10.18 9.76 5.29
C LYS A 58 -9.45 10.67 4.30
N PRO A 59 -10.09 11.06 3.17
CA PRO A 59 -9.50 12.00 2.22
C PRO A 59 -9.08 13.31 2.91
N PRO A 60 -7.82 13.75 2.78
CA PRO A 60 -7.31 14.94 3.49
C PRO A 60 -7.68 16.24 2.74
N VAL A 61 -8.95 16.38 2.38
CA VAL A 61 -9.50 17.49 1.59
C VAL A 61 -10.28 18.47 2.47
N ASN A 62 -10.47 19.70 1.98
CA ASN A 62 -11.25 20.73 2.67
C ASN A 62 -10.75 20.95 4.11
N ASP A 63 -11.62 20.81 5.12
CA ASP A 63 -11.29 21.01 6.54
C ASP A 63 -10.29 19.98 7.09
N LEU A 64 -10.05 18.87 6.36
CA LEU A 64 -9.02 17.88 6.66
C LEU A 64 -7.66 18.19 6.01
N ARG A 65 -7.57 19.25 5.19
CA ARG A 65 -6.29 19.73 4.68
C ARG A 65 -5.45 20.22 5.88
N TRP A 66 -4.20 19.77 5.95
CA TRP A 66 -3.29 20.03 7.08
C TRP A 66 -3.82 19.56 8.45
N ARG A 67 -4.58 18.47 8.45
CA ARG A 67 -4.89 17.69 9.66
C ARG A 67 -4.12 16.39 9.71
N ALA A 68 -3.94 15.86 10.93
CA ALA A 68 -3.48 14.48 11.10
C ALA A 68 -4.44 13.53 10.35
N PRO A 69 -3.92 12.46 9.73
CA PRO A 69 -4.77 11.50 9.04
C PRO A 69 -5.68 10.79 10.06
N GLU A 70 -6.91 10.51 9.63
CA GLU A 70 -7.88 9.75 10.41
C GLU A 70 -8.18 8.41 9.69
N PRO A 71 -8.51 7.33 10.42
CA PRO A 71 -8.90 6.07 9.81
C PRO A 71 -10.04 6.22 8.80
N PRO A 72 -10.07 5.41 7.73
CA PRO A 72 -11.06 5.53 6.67
C PRO A 72 -12.47 5.20 7.21
N ALA A 73 -13.48 5.75 6.56
CA ALA A 73 -14.85 5.33 6.82
C ALA A 73 -15.06 3.90 6.33
N ARG A 74 -15.94 3.14 7.00
CA ARG A 74 -16.42 1.87 6.46
C ARG A 74 -17.18 2.11 5.16
N TRP A 75 -16.98 1.24 4.17
CA TRP A 75 -17.75 1.25 2.94
C TRP A 75 -18.78 0.13 2.92
N SER A 76 -19.88 0.35 2.21
CA SER A 76 -20.91 -0.68 1.97
C SER A 76 -20.59 -1.46 0.70
N GLY A 77 -20.80 -2.78 0.74
CA GLY A 77 -20.53 -3.65 -0.41
C GLY A 77 -19.04 -3.93 -0.57
N THR A 78 -18.64 -4.27 -1.81
CA THR A 78 -17.27 -4.66 -2.13
C THR A 78 -16.54 -3.54 -2.86
N LEU A 79 -15.41 -3.09 -2.32
CA LEU A 79 -14.51 -2.17 -2.98
C LEU A 79 -13.79 -2.89 -4.13
N ASN A 80 -13.89 -2.34 -5.34
CA ASN A 80 -13.16 -2.86 -6.50
C ASN A 80 -11.72 -2.33 -6.53
N ALA A 81 -10.81 -3.03 -5.87
CA ALA A 81 -9.41 -2.68 -5.72
C ALA A 81 -8.55 -3.27 -6.84
N THR A 82 -8.94 -3.10 -8.10
CA THR A 82 -8.18 -3.62 -9.26
C THR A 82 -7.35 -2.55 -9.96
N ASN A 83 -7.57 -1.27 -9.62
CA ASN A 83 -6.87 -0.13 -10.20
C ASN A 83 -6.22 0.71 -9.11
N PHE A 84 -5.11 1.37 -9.44
CA PHE A 84 -4.49 2.32 -8.52
C PHE A 84 -5.42 3.50 -8.22
N GLY A 85 -5.34 4.00 -6.98
CA GLY A 85 -5.96 5.27 -6.60
C GLY A 85 -5.23 6.46 -7.24
N ALA A 86 -5.70 7.68 -6.93
CA ALA A 86 -5.01 8.88 -7.38
C ALA A 86 -3.66 9.06 -6.66
N ASP A 87 -2.69 9.63 -7.38
CA ASP A 87 -1.42 10.05 -6.83
C ASP A 87 -1.55 11.42 -6.15
N CYS A 88 -0.72 11.67 -5.14
CA CYS A 88 -0.81 12.93 -4.40
C CYS A 88 -0.40 14.14 -5.24
N ALA A 89 -1.00 15.29 -4.93
CA ALA A 89 -0.74 16.59 -5.56
C ALA A 89 0.76 16.85 -5.79
N GLN A 90 1.17 16.82 -7.05
CA GLN A 90 2.56 16.99 -7.50
C GLN A 90 2.59 17.44 -8.97
N SER A 91 3.75 17.86 -9.47
CA SER A 91 3.96 17.99 -10.91
C SER A 91 4.17 16.63 -11.56
N TYR A 92 3.43 16.35 -12.65
CA TYR A 92 3.60 15.13 -13.40
C TYR A 92 4.83 15.18 -14.31
N SER A 93 5.65 14.13 -14.28
CA SER A 93 6.76 13.88 -15.18
C SER A 93 6.77 12.40 -15.57
N SER A 94 6.78 12.13 -16.88
CA SER A 94 6.90 10.78 -17.42
C SER A 94 8.35 10.33 -17.65
N LEU A 95 9.34 11.16 -17.28
CA LEU A 95 10.74 10.93 -17.64
C LEU A 95 11.47 10.00 -16.66
N GLY A 96 11.99 8.90 -17.20
CA GLY A 96 12.97 8.03 -16.54
C GLY A 96 12.37 6.99 -15.58
N LEU A 97 13.26 6.30 -14.84
CA LEU A 97 12.91 5.26 -13.87
C LEU A 97 12.15 5.79 -12.63
N PHE A 98 12.10 7.12 -12.47
CA PHE A 98 11.46 7.79 -11.35
C PHE A 98 10.35 8.71 -11.85
N SER A 99 9.48 8.19 -12.72
CA SER A 99 8.29 8.91 -13.16
C SER A 99 7.43 9.33 -11.95
N SER A 100 6.59 10.34 -12.13
CA SER A 100 5.65 10.82 -11.11
C SER A 100 4.46 9.87 -10.88
N GLY A 101 4.51 8.63 -11.37
CA GLY A 101 3.38 7.70 -11.34
C GLY A 101 2.41 7.93 -12.50
N SER A 102 1.21 8.38 -12.17
CA SER A 102 0.05 8.56 -13.05
C SER A 102 -0.32 10.04 -13.22
N GLU A 103 -1.07 10.34 -14.29
CA GLU A 103 -1.68 11.66 -14.50
C GLU A 103 -2.93 11.89 -13.62
N ASN A 104 -3.45 10.82 -12.99
CA ASN A 104 -4.55 10.92 -12.03
C ASN A 104 -4.05 11.47 -10.69
N ILE A 105 -3.99 12.80 -10.57
CA ILE A 105 -3.45 13.51 -9.41
C ILE A 105 -4.58 14.20 -8.61
N SER A 106 -4.58 14.03 -7.28
CA SER A 106 -5.61 14.57 -6.38
C SER A 106 -5.06 14.86 -4.98
N GLU A 107 -5.77 15.68 -4.19
CA GLU A 107 -5.57 15.74 -2.72
C GLU A 107 -6.18 14.51 -2.02
N ASP A 108 -7.24 13.94 -2.58
CA ASP A 108 -7.73 12.62 -2.19
C ASP A 108 -6.81 11.57 -2.82
N CYS A 109 -5.70 11.29 -2.13
CA CYS A 109 -4.62 10.45 -2.64
C CYS A 109 -4.12 9.38 -1.67
N LEU A 110 -4.63 9.33 -0.44
CA LEU A 110 -4.14 8.45 0.63
C LEU A 110 -4.67 7.01 0.46
N TYR A 111 -4.17 6.38 -0.60
CA TYR A 111 -4.44 5.02 -1.01
C TYR A 111 -3.21 4.12 -0.85
N MET A 112 -3.44 2.84 -0.57
CA MET A 112 -2.42 1.81 -0.54
C MET A 112 -2.71 0.67 -1.52
N ASN A 113 -1.68 -0.08 -1.84
CA ASN A 113 -1.68 -1.20 -2.75
C ASN A 113 -0.97 -2.38 -2.09
N ILE A 114 -1.56 -3.56 -2.17
CA ILE A 114 -1.10 -4.77 -1.50
C ILE A 114 -0.97 -5.89 -2.54
N TRP A 115 0.19 -6.54 -2.58
CA TRP A 115 0.42 -7.78 -3.33
C TRP A 115 0.57 -8.92 -2.33
N ALA A 116 -0.20 -9.99 -2.52
CA ALA A 116 -0.22 -11.14 -1.64
C ALA A 116 -0.21 -12.45 -2.45
N PRO A 117 0.41 -13.53 -1.95
CA PRO A 117 0.29 -14.84 -2.56
C PRO A 117 -1.17 -15.25 -2.69
N LYS A 118 -1.55 -15.77 -3.85
CA LYS A 118 -2.92 -16.17 -4.19
C LYS A 118 -3.53 -17.19 -3.23
N ASN A 119 -2.69 -18.02 -2.61
CA ASN A 119 -3.12 -19.05 -1.66
C ASN A 119 -2.93 -18.60 -0.19
N ALA A 120 -2.54 -17.35 0.07
CA ALA A 120 -2.44 -16.84 1.41
C ALA A 120 -3.82 -16.77 2.07
N THR A 121 -3.88 -17.10 3.36
CA THR A 121 -5.08 -17.03 4.18
C THR A 121 -4.78 -16.22 5.42
N ALA A 122 -5.81 -15.81 6.17
CA ALA A 122 -5.60 -15.07 7.41
C ALA A 122 -4.77 -15.78 8.50
N ARG A 123 -4.45 -17.06 8.29
CA ARG A 123 -3.58 -17.84 9.19
C ARG A 123 -2.14 -17.98 8.68
N SER A 124 -1.83 -17.51 7.48
CA SER A 124 -0.53 -17.70 6.83
C SER A 124 0.62 -16.98 7.55
N LYS A 125 0.35 -15.84 8.20
CA LYS A 125 1.33 -15.05 8.97
C LYS A 125 2.62 -14.74 8.17
N LEU A 126 2.44 -14.27 6.94
CA LEU A 126 3.55 -13.92 6.07
C LEU A 126 4.24 -12.63 6.52
N PRO A 127 5.57 -12.49 6.34
CA PRO A 127 6.25 -11.22 6.59
C PRO A 127 5.67 -10.13 5.68
N VAL A 128 5.57 -8.90 6.22
CA VAL A 128 5.02 -7.75 5.50
C VAL A 128 6.14 -6.77 5.21
N PHE A 129 6.31 -6.41 3.94
CA PHE A 129 7.26 -5.39 3.49
C PHE A 129 6.50 -4.14 3.04
N LEU A 130 6.62 -3.06 3.81
CA LEU A 130 6.04 -1.75 3.52
C LEU A 130 7.07 -0.86 2.84
N TRP A 131 6.85 -0.55 1.56
CA TRP A 131 7.72 0.31 0.76
C TRP A 131 7.27 1.77 0.82
N ILE A 132 8.17 2.65 1.24
CA ILE A 132 8.01 4.10 1.25
C ILE A 132 8.83 4.69 0.10
N TYR A 133 8.15 5.28 -0.89
CA TYR A 133 8.82 5.86 -2.05
C TYR A 133 9.57 7.17 -1.72
N GLY A 134 10.54 7.50 -2.57
CA GLY A 134 11.40 8.68 -2.47
C GLY A 134 10.78 9.97 -3.02
N GLY A 135 11.55 10.73 -3.79
CA GLY A 135 11.03 11.93 -4.47
C GLY A 135 11.06 13.22 -3.66
N ARG A 136 12.01 13.36 -2.72
CA ARG A 136 12.30 14.60 -1.97
C ARG A 136 11.12 15.16 -1.16
N PHE A 137 10.10 14.34 -0.90
CA PHE A 137 8.82 14.78 -0.33
C PHE A 137 8.06 15.75 -1.24
N GLU A 138 8.31 15.77 -2.54
CA GLU A 138 7.70 16.71 -3.52
C GLU A 138 7.05 16.00 -4.71
N GLY A 139 7.40 14.75 -4.99
CA GLY A 139 6.82 13.95 -6.06
C GLY A 139 7.11 12.46 -5.91
N CYS A 140 6.75 11.68 -6.93
CA CYS A 140 6.68 10.21 -6.96
C CYS A 140 5.37 9.67 -6.35
N ALA A 141 5.15 8.36 -6.44
CA ALA A 141 3.93 7.71 -5.99
C ALA A 141 4.12 6.21 -5.72
N GLY A 142 3.22 5.62 -4.95
CA GLY A 142 3.15 4.17 -4.73
C GLY A 142 2.69 3.38 -5.96
N SER A 143 2.19 4.06 -6.99
CA SER A 143 1.72 3.51 -8.27
C SER A 143 2.83 3.40 -9.33
N VAL A 144 4.04 3.90 -9.06
CA VAL A 144 5.16 3.84 -10.00
C VAL A 144 5.49 2.38 -10.34
N PRO A 145 5.56 1.99 -11.64
CA PRO A 145 5.72 0.58 -12.04
C PRO A 145 6.97 -0.10 -11.47
N THR A 146 8.04 0.64 -11.20
CA THR A 146 9.28 0.13 -10.59
C THR A 146 9.06 -0.45 -9.18
N TYR A 147 7.97 -0.07 -8.51
CA TYR A 147 7.64 -0.54 -7.16
C TYR A 147 6.60 -1.67 -7.14
N ASP A 148 6.24 -2.24 -8.30
CA ASP A 148 5.28 -3.35 -8.32
C ASP A 148 5.77 -4.52 -7.45
N GLY A 149 4.91 -4.94 -6.52
CA GLY A 149 5.24 -5.93 -5.51
C GLY A 149 5.18 -7.39 -5.97
N SER A 150 4.79 -7.69 -7.21
CA SER A 150 4.41 -9.05 -7.63
C SER A 150 5.53 -10.07 -7.44
N HIS A 151 6.73 -9.79 -7.95
CA HIS A 151 7.85 -10.73 -7.89
C HIS A 151 8.36 -10.97 -6.46
N LEU A 152 8.22 -9.97 -5.57
CA LEU A 152 8.55 -10.14 -4.16
C LEU A 152 7.45 -10.94 -3.46
N ALA A 153 6.18 -10.62 -3.71
CA ALA A 153 5.04 -11.34 -3.13
C ALA A 153 5.02 -12.82 -3.52
N ALA A 154 5.45 -13.16 -4.74
CA ALA A 154 5.63 -14.55 -5.20
C ALA A 154 6.63 -15.36 -4.36
N LYS A 155 7.44 -14.72 -3.51
CA LYS A 155 8.38 -15.34 -2.55
C LYS A 155 7.81 -15.42 -1.13
N ASP A 156 6.49 -15.63 -1.03
CA ASP A 156 5.76 -15.81 0.23
C ASP A 156 5.90 -14.62 1.21
N MET A 157 5.66 -13.41 0.71
CA MET A 157 5.55 -12.21 1.55
C MET A 157 4.40 -11.30 1.10
N ILE A 158 3.94 -10.44 1.99
CA ILE A 158 3.05 -9.34 1.65
C ILE A 158 3.90 -8.14 1.27
N VAL A 159 3.64 -7.54 0.11
CA VAL A 159 4.31 -6.31 -0.31
C VAL A 159 3.28 -5.20 -0.37
N VAL A 160 3.62 -4.05 0.20
CA VAL A 160 2.73 -2.91 0.31
C VAL A 160 3.42 -1.66 -0.24
N THR A 161 2.75 -0.96 -1.16
CA THR A 161 3.09 0.43 -1.51
C THR A 161 1.92 1.32 -1.12
N PHE A 162 2.16 2.60 -0.93
CA PHE A 162 1.11 3.54 -0.53
C PHE A 162 1.54 4.97 -0.87
N ASN A 163 0.56 5.87 -0.83
CA ASN A 163 0.75 7.31 -1.02
C ASN A 163 0.76 8.05 0.32
N TYR A 164 1.57 9.11 0.42
CA TYR A 164 1.59 10.03 1.55
C TYR A 164 1.59 11.48 1.03
N ARG A 165 1.02 12.43 1.79
CA ARG A 165 0.98 13.84 1.36
C ARG A 165 2.40 14.40 1.24
N MET A 166 2.59 15.23 0.22
CA MET A 166 3.88 15.82 -0.16
C MET A 166 3.80 17.34 -0.27
N GLY A 167 4.95 17.99 -0.45
CA GLY A 167 5.11 19.42 -0.63
C GLY A 167 4.34 20.21 0.45
N PRO A 168 3.66 21.31 0.09
CA PRO A 168 2.91 22.09 1.05
C PRO A 168 1.72 21.31 1.66
N PHE A 169 1.16 20.30 1.00
CA PHE A 169 0.05 19.53 1.57
C PHE A 169 0.49 18.61 2.71
N GLY A 170 1.71 18.06 2.63
CA GLY A 170 2.28 17.18 3.65
C GLY A 170 3.11 17.88 4.71
N PHE A 171 3.73 19.02 4.36
CA PHE A 171 4.84 19.57 5.14
C PHE A 171 4.76 21.08 5.40
N LEU A 172 3.60 21.72 5.18
CA LEU A 172 3.44 23.13 5.55
C LEU A 172 3.52 23.28 7.08
N ALA A 173 4.49 24.08 7.53
CA ALA A 173 4.62 24.48 8.92
C ALA A 173 4.28 25.96 9.06
N HIS A 174 3.23 26.29 9.83
CA HIS A 174 2.77 27.66 10.05
C HIS A 174 2.31 27.88 11.50
N PRO A 175 2.56 29.04 12.14
CA PRO A 175 2.13 29.30 13.52
C PRO A 175 0.62 29.15 13.77
N GLU A 176 -0.23 29.45 12.79
CA GLU A 176 -1.68 29.24 12.90
C GLU A 176 -2.04 27.74 12.89
N LEU A 177 -1.36 26.93 12.08
CA LEU A 177 -1.55 25.47 12.13
C LEU A 177 -1.00 24.86 13.41
N GLN A 178 0.05 25.46 13.97
CA GLN A 178 0.62 25.07 15.25
C GLN A 178 -0.36 25.32 16.40
N SER A 179 -1.07 26.46 16.39
CA SER A 179 -2.04 26.81 17.44
C SER A 179 -3.30 25.95 17.42
N GLU A 180 -3.63 25.36 16.27
CA GLU A 180 -4.74 24.41 16.12
C GLU A 180 -4.35 22.97 16.53
N SER A 181 -3.05 22.70 16.71
CA SER A 181 -2.55 21.36 17.03
C SER A 181 -2.54 21.11 18.55
N PRO A 182 -3.00 19.93 19.02
CA PRO A 182 -2.93 19.59 20.44
C PRO A 182 -1.49 19.45 20.96
N HIS A 183 -0.51 19.35 20.06
CA HIS A 183 0.90 19.20 20.39
C HIS A 183 1.69 20.50 20.27
N ASN A 184 1.02 21.63 19.96
CA ASN A 184 1.67 22.90 19.67
C ASN A 184 2.81 22.73 18.63
N SER A 185 2.54 21.94 17.59
CA SER A 185 3.48 21.59 16.50
C SER A 185 2.74 21.39 15.17
N THR A 186 3.44 21.51 14.04
CA THR A 186 2.88 21.43 12.68
C THR A 186 3.95 20.97 11.68
N GLY A 187 3.57 20.64 10.43
CA GLY A 187 4.50 20.39 9.33
C GLY A 187 4.92 18.95 9.08
N ASN A 188 4.38 17.97 9.80
CA ASN A 188 4.73 16.55 9.62
C ASN A 188 3.55 15.69 9.17
N TYR A 189 2.55 16.27 8.49
CA TYR A 189 1.34 15.54 8.07
C TYR A 189 1.66 14.36 7.15
N GLY A 190 2.61 14.52 6.21
CA GLY A 190 3.08 13.43 5.36
C GLY A 190 3.75 12.29 6.14
N ILE A 191 4.47 12.57 7.22
CA ILE A 191 5.02 11.55 8.12
C ILE A 191 3.89 10.85 8.89
N MET A 192 2.89 11.61 9.35
CA MET A 192 1.73 11.04 10.04
C MET A 192 0.94 10.11 9.11
N ASP A 193 0.85 10.42 7.81
CA ASP A 193 0.23 9.52 6.81
C ASP A 193 0.95 8.16 6.76
N GLN A 194 2.29 8.17 6.79
CA GLN A 194 3.09 6.94 6.82
C GLN A 194 2.89 6.13 8.11
N GLN A 195 2.78 6.82 9.25
CA GLN A 195 2.47 6.17 10.53
C GLN A 195 1.07 5.53 10.48
N GLN A 196 0.09 6.23 9.92
CA GLN A 196 -1.27 5.71 9.75
C GLN A 196 -1.33 4.52 8.78
N ALA A 197 -0.45 4.44 7.77
CA ALA A 197 -0.32 3.26 6.93
C ALA A 197 0.15 2.03 7.73
N ILE A 198 1.11 2.21 8.65
CA ILE A 198 1.54 1.14 9.56
C ILE A 198 0.37 0.70 10.46
N GLU A 199 -0.36 1.64 11.05
CA GLU A 199 -1.56 1.31 11.86
C GLU A 199 -2.60 0.55 11.05
N PHE A 200 -2.89 0.98 9.83
CA PHE A 200 -3.84 0.28 8.95
C PHE A 200 -3.41 -1.17 8.72
N LEU A 201 -2.13 -1.41 8.41
CA LEU A 201 -1.60 -2.76 8.23
C LEU A 201 -1.66 -3.59 9.52
N ARG A 202 -1.38 -2.97 10.66
CA ARG A 202 -1.45 -3.64 11.98
C ARG A 202 -2.85 -4.19 12.25
N HIS A 203 -3.89 -3.51 11.78
CA HIS A 203 -5.28 -3.91 11.92
C HIS A 203 -5.75 -4.88 10.83
N GLU A 204 -5.38 -4.65 9.57
CA GLU A 204 -6.02 -5.32 8.43
C GLU A 204 -5.15 -6.33 7.70
N VAL A 205 -3.81 -6.31 7.84
CA VAL A 205 -2.93 -7.11 6.95
C VAL A 205 -3.12 -8.62 7.12
N SER A 206 -3.63 -9.07 8.26
CA SER A 206 -4.04 -10.46 8.44
C SER A 206 -5.12 -10.89 7.45
N ALA A 207 -6.04 -10.02 7.03
CA ALA A 207 -7.04 -10.38 6.01
C ALA A 207 -6.39 -10.79 4.68
N PHE A 208 -5.20 -10.24 4.37
CA PHE A 208 -4.40 -10.55 3.19
C PHE A 208 -3.38 -11.68 3.43
N GLY A 209 -3.34 -12.21 4.65
CA GLY A 209 -2.44 -13.29 5.08
C GLY A 209 -1.10 -12.85 5.67
N GLY A 210 -0.89 -11.56 5.89
CA GLY A 210 0.29 -11.03 6.57
C GLY A 210 0.24 -11.22 8.09
N ASP A 211 1.42 -11.29 8.72
CA ASP A 211 1.56 -11.15 10.16
C ASP A 211 1.65 -9.67 10.51
N PRO A 212 0.66 -9.10 11.23
CA PRO A 212 0.73 -7.71 11.63
C PRO A 212 1.96 -7.46 12.51
N ASN A 213 2.44 -8.47 13.26
CA ASN A 213 3.60 -8.35 14.14
C ASN A 213 4.94 -8.44 13.43
N HIS A 214 4.96 -8.62 12.11
CA HIS A 214 6.19 -8.80 11.34
C HIS A 214 6.24 -7.86 10.14
N ILE A 215 6.15 -6.56 10.42
CA ILE A 215 6.25 -5.49 9.42
C ILE A 215 7.68 -4.97 9.34
N THR A 216 8.31 -5.09 8.18
CA THR A 216 9.57 -4.44 7.83
C THR A 216 9.26 -3.22 6.96
N VAL A 217 9.78 -2.06 7.31
CA VAL A 217 9.70 -0.86 6.47
C VAL A 217 10.93 -0.77 5.59
N GLY A 218 10.76 -0.39 4.34
CA GLY A 218 11.86 -0.09 3.43
C GLY A 218 11.59 1.20 2.67
N GLY A 219 12.63 1.86 2.20
CA GLY A 219 12.45 3.00 1.32
C GLY A 219 13.75 3.54 0.73
N GLN A 220 13.60 4.34 -0.33
CA GLN A 220 14.73 4.92 -1.06
C GLN A 220 14.72 6.45 -0.98
N SER A 221 15.90 7.08 -0.86
CA SER A 221 16.04 8.55 -0.79
C SER A 221 15.21 9.17 0.35
N ALA A 222 14.22 10.04 0.04
CA ALA A 222 13.28 10.57 1.03
C ALA A 222 12.47 9.46 1.73
N GLY A 223 12.21 8.35 1.03
CA GLY A 223 11.61 7.14 1.60
C GLY A 223 12.55 6.41 2.56
N SER A 224 13.87 6.45 2.32
CA SER A 224 14.87 5.92 3.24
C SER A 224 14.92 6.74 4.54
N ALA A 225 14.90 8.07 4.41
CA ALA A 225 14.75 8.97 5.55
C ALA A 225 13.45 8.69 6.32
N SER A 226 12.35 8.45 5.60
CA SER A 226 11.06 8.08 6.19
C SER A 226 11.11 6.74 6.94
N ALA A 227 11.73 5.71 6.35
CA ALA A 227 11.90 4.40 6.99
C ALA A 227 12.71 4.51 8.29
N LEU A 228 13.78 5.32 8.30
CA LEU A 228 14.54 5.62 9.51
C LEU A 228 13.71 6.38 10.54
N ILE A 229 12.86 7.33 10.14
CA ILE A 229 11.93 8.00 11.05
C ILE A 229 10.98 6.97 11.67
N MET A 230 10.47 6.00 10.90
CA MET A 230 9.62 4.93 11.46
C MET A 230 10.37 4.07 12.47
N MET A 231 11.68 3.84 12.26
CA MET A 231 12.54 3.09 13.16
C MET A 231 12.86 3.83 14.46
N TYR A 232 13.11 5.14 14.41
CA TYR A 232 13.47 5.91 15.61
C TYR A 232 12.28 6.48 16.37
N SER A 233 11.14 6.69 15.70
CA SER A 233 9.98 7.31 16.32
C SER A 233 9.38 6.42 17.42
N PRO A 234 9.09 6.96 18.61
CA PRO A 234 8.36 6.23 19.64
C PRO A 234 6.92 5.91 19.24
N LEU A 235 6.42 6.51 18.15
CA LEU A 235 5.07 6.24 17.63
C LEU A 235 5.00 4.98 16.75
N THR A 236 6.13 4.41 16.33
CA THR A 236 6.16 3.31 15.35
C THR A 236 7.23 2.24 15.61
N SER A 237 8.26 2.55 16.40
CA SER A 237 9.38 1.63 16.66
C SER A 237 8.97 0.29 17.29
N ASP A 238 7.87 0.27 18.05
CA ASP A 238 7.28 -0.95 18.63
C ASP A 238 6.33 -1.70 17.68
N LYS A 239 6.07 -1.16 16.48
CA LYS A 239 5.11 -1.70 15.50
C LYS A 239 5.77 -2.36 14.29
N ILE A 240 7.08 -2.17 14.13
CA ILE A 240 7.88 -2.74 13.04
C ILE A 240 8.98 -3.63 13.62
N VAL A 241 9.51 -4.56 12.82
CA VAL A 241 10.58 -5.48 13.21
C VAL A 241 11.91 -5.22 12.50
N GLY A 242 11.92 -4.35 11.49
CA GLY A 242 13.11 -4.03 10.73
C GLY A 242 12.95 -2.83 9.81
N CYS A 243 14.09 -2.28 9.39
CA CYS A 243 14.20 -1.14 8.48
C CYS A 243 15.22 -1.43 7.38
N ILE A 244 14.88 -1.14 6.12
CA ILE A 244 15.78 -1.18 4.96
C ILE A 244 15.89 0.25 4.41
N ALA A 245 17.02 0.90 4.68
CA ALA A 245 17.27 2.29 4.35
C ALA A 245 18.18 2.41 3.11
N GLU A 246 17.60 2.68 1.94
CA GLU A 246 18.33 2.74 0.67
C GLU A 246 18.69 4.17 0.26
N SER A 247 19.97 4.52 0.35
CA SER A 247 20.51 5.79 -0.19
C SER A 247 19.83 7.06 0.34
N GLY A 248 19.56 7.11 1.64
CA GLY A 248 19.13 8.31 2.34
C GLY A 248 19.24 8.16 3.85
N ALA A 249 19.81 9.15 4.52
CA ALA A 249 19.90 9.18 5.97
C ALA A 249 19.48 10.56 6.48
N ARG A 250 18.56 10.58 7.44
CA ARG A 250 18.10 11.79 8.11
C ARG A 250 17.81 11.42 9.55
N ASP A 251 18.74 11.75 10.44
CA ASP A 251 18.54 11.66 11.89
C ASP A 251 18.14 13.06 12.39
N PRO A 252 17.04 13.23 13.15
CA PRO A 252 16.69 14.52 13.75
C PRO A 252 17.78 15.10 14.68
N GLN A 253 18.74 14.29 15.15
CA GLN A 253 19.82 14.73 16.04
C GLN A 253 21.17 14.90 15.35
N ASP A 254 21.31 14.54 14.07
CA ASP A 254 22.58 14.67 13.36
C ASP A 254 22.45 15.67 12.19
N PRO A 255 22.83 16.95 12.41
CA PRO A 255 22.81 17.95 11.35
C PRO A 255 23.84 17.65 10.23
N GLU A 256 24.80 16.74 10.47
CA GLU A 256 25.83 16.39 9.49
C GLU A 256 25.38 15.30 8.52
N THR A 257 24.28 14.58 8.79
CA THR A 257 23.81 13.51 7.90
C THR A 257 23.40 14.03 6.51
N PHE A 258 22.98 15.29 6.41
CA PHE A 258 22.71 15.96 5.13
C PHE A 258 23.98 16.15 4.28
N GLY A 259 25.16 16.30 4.90
CA GLY A 259 26.44 16.53 4.23
C GLY A 259 27.33 15.29 4.10
N LEU A 260 27.28 14.36 5.05
CA LEU A 260 28.18 13.20 5.12
C LEU A 260 27.68 11.97 4.36
N ALA A 261 26.38 11.89 4.04
CA ALA A 261 25.81 10.75 3.30
C ALA A 261 26.44 10.55 1.90
N THR A 262 27.24 11.50 1.39
CA THR A 262 27.96 11.37 0.12
C THR A 262 29.49 11.25 0.25
N SER A 263 30.07 11.21 1.45
CA SER A 263 31.53 11.17 1.58
C SER A 263 32.03 10.25 2.69
N HIS A 264 32.10 8.95 2.38
CA HIS A 264 33.07 8.08 3.05
C HIS A 264 34.49 8.65 2.86
N ARG A 265 35.18 8.98 3.95
CA ARG A 265 36.61 9.27 3.95
C ARG A 265 37.32 8.34 4.94
N TRP A 266 38.48 7.84 4.55
CA TRP A 266 39.38 7.11 5.44
C TRP A 266 39.82 7.99 6.60
N MET A 267 39.98 7.42 7.79
CA MET A 267 40.34 8.16 9.02
C MET A 267 41.60 9.01 8.85
N GLU A 268 42.55 8.54 8.05
CA GLU A 268 43.79 9.25 7.70
C GLU A 268 43.55 10.55 6.90
N LYS A 269 42.44 10.67 6.17
CA LYS A 269 42.07 11.85 5.36
C LYS A 269 41.08 12.80 6.03
N ALA A 270 40.59 12.46 7.22
CA ALA A 270 39.64 13.30 7.97
C ALA A 270 40.35 14.22 8.99
N LEU A 271 41.65 14.04 9.19
CA LEU A 271 42.46 14.74 10.20
C LEU A 271 43.42 15.79 9.60
N GLU A 272 43.35 16.03 8.28
CA GLU A 272 43.96 17.20 7.60
C GLU A 272 42.94 18.33 7.47
#